data_AF-A0A0D6AWA1-F1
#
_entry.id   AF-A0A0D6AWA1-F1
#
_cell.length_a   1.000
_cell.length_b   1.000
_cell.length_c   1.000
_cell.angle_alpha   90.00
_cell.angle_beta   90.00
_cell.angle_gamma   90.00
#
_symmetry.space_group_name_H-M   'P 1'
#
loop_
_entity.id
_entity.type
_entity.pdbx_description
1 polymer ?
#
loop_
_entity_poly.entity_id
_entity_poly.type
_entity_poly.pdbx_seq_one_letter_code
_entity_poly.pdbx_strand_id
1 'polypeptide(L)'
;MASNFDFLTTDFPEIYESATRVENLALSDSRACCFYARYTLEQAVIWLYDNDPYLQLPYDNNLGALIHEQTFKDNLPPNLFPKIRIIHKMGNRAAHSNQKISQKEGLYITEELFHFLYWLCRYYSPNGKNLPKLQYITPSSTNIPPLLRGVRGDQTSQIGMREDETLPTEVKTEITPEITVAQLQKLEQELSQAQEMARIAEKRQKQTQAEYNQLKAEIDRIKQANSAIKDNHDYNEADTRKYLIDVLLKEMGWDITQPDFTEYEITGMPQSINPTGKGYIDYVLWDDNGLPLAVIEAKRTQKDAHLGKQQAKLYADCLEKKFHQRPIIFYSNGYQTYLWDDKNYPPRLVEGFLKKDELQRMIYRRSHSKPLEIVLPNQEIAGRSYQIEAIKRVTETLEHKARKALLVMATGTGKTRTAIALIDILTRANWIKRVLFLADRTSLDLLQNYNEHKKMIG
;
A
#
# COMPACT_ATOMS: atom_id res chain seq x y z
N MET A 1 12.47 33.11 6.66
CA MET A 1 11.58 33.23 5.48
C MET A 1 10.25 32.60 5.82
N ALA A 2 9.18 33.02 5.13
CA ALA A 2 7.88 32.37 5.23
C ALA A 2 8.01 30.90 4.79
N SER A 3 7.47 29.98 5.57
CA SER A 3 7.43 28.55 5.24
C SER A 3 6.43 28.32 4.11
N ASN A 4 6.67 27.32 3.25
CA ASN A 4 5.64 26.88 2.30
C ASN A 4 4.35 26.43 3.00
N PHE A 5 4.40 26.13 4.31
CA PHE A 5 3.28 25.62 5.09
C PHE A 5 2.57 26.67 5.97
N ASP A 6 2.93 27.96 5.87
CA ASP A 6 2.38 29.02 6.73
C ASP A 6 0.86 29.15 6.68
N PHE A 7 0.23 28.68 5.59
CA PHE A 7 -1.23 28.63 5.45
C PHE A 7 -1.95 27.68 6.43
N LEU A 8 -1.20 26.85 7.17
CA LEU A 8 -1.75 25.94 8.19
C LEU A 8 -1.81 26.55 9.59
N THR A 9 -1.09 27.64 9.84
CA THR A 9 -0.84 28.18 11.19
C THR A 9 -2.11 28.48 11.99
N THR A 10 -3.16 28.96 11.33
CA THR A 10 -4.43 29.34 11.98
C THR A 10 -5.30 28.15 12.36
N ASP A 11 -5.51 27.23 11.40
CA ASP A 11 -6.55 26.20 11.52
C ASP A 11 -5.99 24.80 11.84
N PHE A 12 -4.70 24.58 11.59
CA PHE A 12 -4.04 23.27 11.77
C PHE A 12 -2.63 23.40 12.41
N PRO A 13 -2.50 24.00 13.62
CA PRO A 13 -1.20 24.29 14.23
C PRO A 13 -0.35 23.04 14.53
N GLU A 14 -0.97 21.91 14.90
CA GLU A 14 -0.25 20.65 15.17
C GLU A 14 0.33 20.04 13.88
N ILE A 15 -0.42 20.14 12.78
CA ILE A 15 0.04 19.68 11.46
C ILE A 15 1.13 20.63 10.94
N TYR A 16 0.99 21.94 11.15
CA TYR A 16 1.98 22.96 10.78
C TYR A 16 3.37 22.64 11.35
N GLU A 17 3.48 22.35 12.65
CA GLU A 17 4.77 22.08 13.30
C GLU A 17 5.52 20.93 12.60
N SER A 18 4.81 19.83 12.35
CA SER A 18 5.40 18.67 11.68
C SER A 18 5.71 18.95 10.19
N ALA A 19 4.88 19.72 9.49
CA ALA A 19 5.07 20.08 8.09
C ALA A 19 6.31 21.00 7.89
N THR A 20 6.50 22.01 8.74
CA THR A 20 7.69 22.87 8.70
C THR A 20 8.96 22.08 9.01
N ARG A 21 8.86 21.03 9.84
CA ARG A 21 9.98 20.11 10.07
C ARG A 21 10.38 19.34 8.81
N VAL A 22 9.41 18.91 8.00
CA VAL A 22 9.67 18.28 6.69
C VAL A 22 10.45 19.23 5.78
N GLU A 23 9.98 20.48 5.66
CA GLU A 23 10.62 21.51 4.85
C GLU A 23 12.09 21.75 5.23
N ASN A 24 12.36 21.90 6.54
CA ASN A 24 13.71 22.15 7.05
C ASN A 24 14.69 20.98 6.81
N LEU A 25 14.15 19.75 6.73
CA LEU A 25 14.94 18.54 6.52
C LEU A 25 15.13 18.20 5.03
N ALA A 26 14.33 18.77 4.14
CA ALA A 26 14.29 18.39 2.73
C ALA A 26 15.68 18.39 2.05
N LEU A 27 16.49 19.40 2.35
CA LEU A 27 17.85 19.55 1.81
C LEU A 27 18.95 18.92 2.67
N SER A 28 18.73 18.78 3.98
CA SER A 28 19.78 18.40 4.96
C SER A 28 19.77 16.92 5.31
N ASP A 29 18.58 16.32 5.46
CA ASP A 29 18.39 14.90 5.73
C ASP A 29 17.12 14.39 5.03
N SER A 30 17.28 13.94 3.79
CA SER A 30 16.17 13.48 2.96
C SER A 30 15.48 12.22 3.51
N ARG A 31 16.17 11.42 4.34
CA ARG A 31 15.57 10.25 4.99
C ARG A 31 14.65 10.69 6.12
N ALA A 32 15.12 11.56 7.01
CA ALA A 32 14.30 12.13 8.06
C ALA A 32 13.12 12.93 7.48
N CYS A 33 13.35 13.69 6.40
CA CYS A 33 12.31 14.37 5.64
C CYS A 33 11.17 13.42 5.22
N CYS A 34 11.50 12.31 4.55
CA CYS A 34 10.48 11.34 4.12
C CYS A 34 9.75 10.67 5.30
N PHE A 35 10.44 10.42 6.42
CA PHE A 35 9.83 9.89 7.63
C PHE A 35 8.82 10.87 8.22
N TYR A 36 9.21 12.13 8.41
CA TYR A 36 8.32 13.16 8.94
C TYR A 36 7.18 13.47 7.98
N ALA A 37 7.38 13.39 6.66
CA ALA A 37 6.30 13.59 5.69
C ALA A 37 5.20 12.54 5.83
N ARG A 38 5.57 11.26 6.06
CA ARG A 38 4.59 10.20 6.36
C ARG A 38 3.91 10.43 7.70
N TYR A 39 4.64 10.87 8.73
CA TYR A 39 4.05 11.20 10.03
C TYR A 39 3.04 12.35 9.92
N THR A 40 3.38 13.44 9.24
CA THR A 40 2.48 14.57 9.00
C THR A 40 1.24 14.16 8.21
N LEU A 41 1.42 13.34 7.17
CA LEU A 41 0.31 12.75 6.43
C LEU A 41 -0.59 11.91 7.37
N GLU A 42 0.00 11.09 8.24
CA GLU A 42 -0.72 10.26 9.20
C GLU A 42 -1.57 11.09 10.16
N GLN A 43 -1.01 12.15 10.75
CA GLN A 43 -1.75 13.07 11.62
C GLN A 43 -2.92 13.75 10.89
N ALA A 44 -2.69 14.22 9.67
CA ALA A 44 -3.73 14.85 8.86
C ALA A 44 -4.83 13.87 8.45
N VAL A 45 -4.49 12.61 8.15
CA VAL A 45 -5.49 11.57 7.83
C VAL A 45 -6.30 11.20 9.07
N ILE A 46 -5.67 11.04 10.23
CA ILE A 46 -6.38 10.79 11.50
C ILE A 46 -7.35 11.94 11.78
N TRP A 47 -6.88 13.19 11.66
CA TRP A 47 -7.74 14.36 11.82
C TRP A 47 -8.96 14.32 10.88
N LEU A 48 -8.79 13.93 9.62
CA LEU A 48 -9.90 13.78 8.68
C LEU A 48 -10.93 12.75 9.17
N TYR A 49 -10.50 11.57 9.60
CA TYR A 49 -11.42 10.55 10.12
C TYR A 49 -12.15 10.99 11.40
N ASP A 50 -11.48 11.77 12.24
CA ASP A 50 -12.06 12.28 13.48
C ASP A 50 -13.12 13.38 13.22
N ASN A 51 -13.00 14.12 12.11
CA ASN A 51 -13.77 15.35 11.87
C ASN A 51 -14.72 15.29 10.66
N ASP A 52 -14.45 14.48 9.64
CA ASP A 52 -15.28 14.36 8.44
C ASP A 52 -16.35 13.25 8.62
N PRO A 53 -17.64 13.59 8.71
CA PRO A 53 -18.70 12.59 8.87
C PRO A 53 -18.90 11.70 7.65
N TYR A 54 -18.35 12.06 6.48
CA TYR A 54 -18.41 11.21 5.29
C TYR A 54 -17.52 9.96 5.40
N LEU A 55 -16.44 10.03 6.18
CA LEU A 55 -15.42 8.98 6.23
C LEU A 55 -15.82 7.81 7.14
N GLN A 56 -15.62 6.59 6.64
CA GLN A 56 -15.90 5.36 7.36
C GLN A 56 -14.60 4.66 7.79
N LEU A 57 -14.47 4.35 9.07
CA LEU A 57 -13.28 3.67 9.57
C LEU A 57 -13.15 2.25 8.97
N PRO A 58 -11.97 1.89 8.42
CA PRO A 58 -11.68 0.51 8.02
C PRO A 58 -11.45 -0.40 9.24
N TYR A 59 -11.33 -1.71 8.99
CA TYR A 59 -11.10 -2.71 10.04
C TYR A 59 -9.79 -2.51 10.83
N ASP A 60 -8.78 -1.95 10.18
CA ASP A 60 -7.45 -1.69 10.74
C ASP A 60 -7.20 -0.18 10.75
N ASN A 61 -6.54 0.33 11.78
CA ASN A 61 -6.33 1.77 11.99
C ASN A 61 -4.95 2.27 11.53
N ASN A 62 -4.13 1.42 10.89
CA ASN A 62 -2.88 1.87 10.31
C ASN A 62 -3.09 2.80 9.09
N LEU A 63 -2.12 3.69 8.83
CA LEU A 63 -2.19 4.64 7.70
C LEU A 63 -2.51 3.96 6.36
N GLY A 64 -1.96 2.78 6.12
CA GLY A 64 -2.18 2.02 4.89
C GLY A 64 -3.64 1.60 4.71
N ALA A 65 -4.31 1.16 5.77
CA ALA A 65 -5.74 0.83 5.76
C ALA A 65 -6.60 2.09 5.59
N LEU A 66 -6.28 3.16 6.33
CA LEU A 66 -7.00 4.43 6.29
C LEU A 66 -7.00 5.07 4.90
N ILE A 67 -5.86 5.12 4.21
CA ILE A 67 -5.81 5.74 2.87
C ILE A 67 -6.42 4.85 1.78
N HIS A 68 -6.54 3.53 2.01
CA HIS A 68 -7.08 2.61 1.00
C HIS A 68 -8.59 2.34 1.15
N GLU A 69 -9.20 2.83 2.22
CA GLU A 69 -10.64 2.83 2.38
C GLU A 69 -11.32 3.64 1.26
N GLN A 70 -12.51 3.20 0.84
CA GLN A 70 -13.18 3.71 -0.35
C GLN A 70 -13.73 5.12 -0.15
N THR A 71 -14.39 5.41 0.97
CA THR A 71 -14.86 6.77 1.28
C THR A 71 -13.71 7.77 1.36
N PHE A 72 -12.53 7.38 1.85
CA PHE A 72 -11.34 8.23 1.80
C PHE A 72 -10.91 8.55 0.36
N LYS A 73 -10.86 7.56 -0.53
CA LYS A 73 -10.51 7.77 -1.94
C LYS A 73 -11.52 8.66 -2.67
N ASP A 74 -12.81 8.43 -2.42
CA ASP A 74 -13.90 9.17 -3.05
C ASP A 74 -13.97 10.62 -2.56
N ASN A 75 -13.43 10.89 -1.37
CA ASN A 75 -13.32 12.23 -0.80
C ASN A 75 -12.24 13.11 -1.47
N LEU A 76 -11.32 12.50 -2.22
CA LEU A 76 -10.15 13.18 -2.77
C LEU A 76 -10.35 13.56 -4.24
N PRO A 77 -9.80 14.71 -4.67
CA PRO A 77 -9.61 14.98 -6.09
C PRO A 77 -8.77 13.86 -6.76
N PRO A 78 -9.05 13.49 -8.03
CA PRO A 78 -8.39 12.37 -8.71
C PRO A 78 -6.86 12.43 -8.74
N ASN A 79 -6.29 13.63 -8.66
CA ASN A 79 -4.86 13.92 -8.69
C ASN A 79 -4.18 13.92 -7.31
N LEU A 80 -4.93 13.79 -6.21
CA LEU A 80 -4.39 13.93 -4.87
C LEU A 80 -4.06 12.60 -4.18
N PHE A 81 -4.93 11.61 -4.30
CA PHE A 81 -4.65 10.24 -3.84
C PHE A 81 -3.29 9.71 -4.34
N PRO A 82 -2.94 9.95 -5.62
CA PRO A 82 -1.58 9.89 -6.11
C PRO A 82 -0.45 10.32 -5.15
N LYS A 83 -0.50 11.56 -4.71
CA LYS A 83 0.50 12.24 -3.88
C LYS A 83 0.63 11.58 -2.51
N ILE A 84 -0.52 11.23 -1.94
CA ILE A 84 -0.63 10.50 -0.68
C ILE A 84 0.10 9.16 -0.75
N ARG A 85 -0.08 8.40 -1.85
CA ARG A 85 0.57 7.09 -2.02
C ARG A 85 2.10 7.22 -2.06
N ILE A 86 2.64 8.22 -2.75
CA ILE A 86 4.10 8.36 -2.85
C ILE A 86 4.73 8.81 -1.53
N ILE A 87 4.07 9.68 -0.77
CA ILE A 87 4.49 10.05 0.60
C ILE A 87 4.51 8.82 1.50
N HIS A 88 3.41 8.04 1.53
CA HIS A 88 3.32 6.82 2.33
C HIS A 88 4.42 5.81 1.95
N LYS A 89 4.64 5.59 0.65
CA LYS A 89 5.65 4.66 0.14
C LYS A 89 7.08 5.09 0.50
N MET A 90 7.43 6.35 0.24
CA MET A 90 8.77 6.87 0.55
C MET A 90 9.03 6.92 2.06
N GLY A 91 8.02 7.23 2.87
CA GLY A 91 8.13 7.15 4.32
C GLY A 91 8.39 5.72 4.83
N ASN A 92 7.69 4.72 4.28
CA ASN A 92 7.96 3.31 4.61
C ASN A 92 9.38 2.89 4.19
N ARG A 93 9.86 3.35 3.03
CA ARG A 93 11.25 3.13 2.58
C ARG A 93 12.24 3.80 3.55
N ALA A 94 11.97 5.03 4.00
CA ALA A 94 12.81 5.72 4.98
C ALA A 94 12.82 5.04 6.35
N ALA A 95 11.73 4.40 6.76
CA ALA A 95 11.64 3.69 8.04
C ALA A 95 12.31 2.31 8.00
N HIS A 96 12.13 1.54 6.92
CA HIS A 96 12.43 0.11 6.90
C HIS A 96 13.52 -0.33 5.92
N SER A 97 13.99 0.55 5.02
CA SER A 97 15.02 0.21 4.02
C SER A 97 16.37 0.87 4.33
N ASN A 98 17.47 0.20 3.98
CA ASN A 98 18.83 0.77 4.05
C ASN A 98 19.24 1.50 2.76
N GLN A 99 18.36 1.58 1.76
CA GLN A 99 18.66 2.30 0.53
C GLN A 99 18.79 3.80 0.76
N LYS A 100 19.73 4.43 0.05
CA LYS A 100 19.90 5.89 0.07
C LYS A 100 18.69 6.58 -0.56
N ILE A 101 18.26 7.67 0.09
CA ILE A 101 17.26 8.61 -0.42
C ILE A 101 18.03 9.88 -0.80
N SER A 102 17.90 10.30 -2.05
CA SER A 102 18.55 11.48 -2.61
C SER A 102 17.86 12.77 -2.19
N GLN A 103 18.59 13.89 -2.30
CA GLN A 103 18.06 15.22 -2.02
C GLN A 103 16.86 15.57 -2.92
N LYS A 104 16.91 15.18 -4.19
CA LYS A 104 15.80 15.35 -5.13
C LYS A 104 14.54 14.60 -4.68
N GLU A 105 14.70 13.39 -4.13
CA GLU A 105 13.61 12.60 -3.55
C GLU A 105 13.01 13.30 -2.31
N GLY A 106 13.84 13.88 -1.43
CA GLY A 106 13.34 14.66 -0.28
C GLY A 106 12.56 15.92 -0.65
N LEU A 107 13.10 16.72 -1.58
CA LEU A 107 12.43 17.92 -2.09
C LEU A 107 11.08 17.61 -2.74
N TYR A 108 11.04 16.56 -3.55
CA TYR A 108 9.83 16.11 -4.22
C TYR A 108 8.76 15.67 -3.21
N ILE A 109 9.12 14.88 -2.19
CA ILE A 109 8.15 14.46 -1.16
C ILE A 109 7.61 15.63 -0.34
N THR A 110 8.41 16.68 -0.15
CA THR A 110 7.96 17.92 0.50
C THR A 110 6.92 18.66 -0.35
N GLU A 111 7.10 18.72 -1.67
CA GLU A 111 6.13 19.29 -2.62
C GLU A 111 4.82 18.49 -2.64
N GLU A 112 4.90 17.17 -2.65
CA GLU A 112 3.72 16.30 -2.59
C GLU A 112 2.92 16.49 -1.30
N LEU A 113 3.62 16.65 -0.17
CA LEU A 113 3.00 16.95 1.11
C LEU A 113 2.32 18.32 1.10
N PHE A 114 2.98 19.35 0.54
CA PHE A 114 2.40 20.68 0.35
C PHE A 114 1.06 20.62 -0.38
N HIS A 115 0.98 19.86 -1.47
CA HIS A 115 -0.26 19.71 -2.22
C HIS A 115 -1.40 19.05 -1.42
N PHE A 116 -1.08 18.01 -0.65
CA PHE A 116 -2.06 17.36 0.21
C PHE A 116 -2.57 18.29 1.32
N LEU A 117 -1.65 19.00 1.98
CA LEU A 117 -2.00 19.93 3.06
C LEU A 117 -2.72 21.18 2.53
N TYR A 118 -2.38 21.64 1.32
CA TYR A 118 -3.12 22.71 0.65
C TYR A 118 -4.58 22.31 0.44
N TRP A 119 -4.83 21.11 -0.06
CA TRP A 119 -6.19 20.58 -0.20
C TRP A 119 -6.91 20.48 1.15
N LEU A 120 -6.24 19.96 2.19
CA LEU A 120 -6.82 19.88 3.54
C LEU A 120 -7.29 21.26 4.01
N CYS A 121 -6.41 22.26 3.97
CA CYS A 121 -6.75 23.64 4.37
C CYS A 121 -7.87 24.21 3.47
N ARG A 122 -7.77 24.02 2.16
CA ARG A 122 -8.72 24.56 1.19
C ARG A 122 -10.16 24.06 1.40
N TYR A 123 -10.34 22.83 1.86
CA TYR A 123 -11.65 22.21 2.04
C TYR A 123 -12.14 22.22 3.48
N TYR A 124 -11.25 22.17 4.47
CA TYR A 124 -11.64 21.99 5.87
C TYR A 124 -11.43 23.22 6.75
N SER A 125 -10.69 24.24 6.30
CA SER A 125 -10.60 25.51 7.03
C SER A 125 -11.84 26.38 6.88
N PRO A 126 -12.27 27.12 7.93
CA PRO A 126 -13.38 28.07 7.85
C PRO A 126 -13.24 29.10 6.72
N ASN A 127 -12.01 29.58 6.45
CA ASN A 127 -11.70 30.50 5.37
C ASN A 127 -11.03 29.84 4.16
N GLY A 128 -11.06 28.50 4.08
CA GLY A 128 -10.38 27.72 3.04
C GLY A 128 -10.74 28.16 1.63
N LYS A 129 -12.02 28.45 1.36
CA LYS A 129 -12.48 28.97 0.05
C LYS A 129 -11.77 30.23 -0.48
N ASN A 130 -11.21 31.05 0.42
CA ASN A 130 -10.49 32.28 0.08
C ASN A 130 -8.97 32.08 0.08
N LEU A 131 -8.49 30.85 0.32
CA LEU A 131 -7.07 30.55 0.29
C LEU A 131 -6.53 30.84 -1.12
N PRO A 132 -5.49 31.70 -1.25
CA PRO A 132 -4.96 32.07 -2.55
C PRO A 132 -4.36 30.85 -3.25
N LYS A 133 -4.16 30.96 -4.57
CA LYS A 133 -3.40 29.96 -5.32
C LYS A 133 -1.93 30.06 -4.92
N LEU A 134 -1.51 29.19 -4.01
CA LEU A 134 -0.14 29.10 -3.55
C LEU A 134 0.65 28.21 -4.51
N GLN A 135 1.89 28.59 -4.80
CA GLN A 135 2.83 27.75 -5.54
C GLN A 135 3.87 27.24 -4.56
N TYR A 136 4.24 25.98 -4.69
CA TYR A 136 5.33 25.42 -3.92
C TYR A 136 6.65 26.07 -4.36
N ILE A 137 7.41 26.60 -3.41
CA ILE A 137 8.72 27.20 -3.62
C ILE A 137 9.76 26.20 -3.15
N THR A 138 10.48 25.60 -4.09
CA THR A 138 11.54 24.63 -3.77
C THR A 138 12.57 25.24 -2.80
N PRO A 139 12.78 24.63 -1.61
CA PRO A 139 13.81 25.08 -0.69
C PRO A 139 15.19 25.09 -1.35
N SER A 140 15.92 26.19 -1.20
CA SER A 140 17.33 26.33 -1.57
C SER A 140 18.18 26.56 -0.32
N SER A 141 19.49 26.35 -0.41
CA SER A 141 20.44 26.57 0.69
C SER A 141 20.45 28.01 1.25
N THR A 142 19.81 28.97 0.57
CA THR A 142 19.62 30.35 1.04
C THR A 142 18.31 30.56 1.82
N ASN A 143 17.38 29.60 1.81
CA ASN A 143 15.99 29.79 2.23
C ASN A 143 15.57 29.05 3.50
N ILE A 144 16.46 28.28 4.15
CA ILE A 144 16.11 27.48 5.34
C ILE A 144 16.39 28.29 6.64
N PRO A 145 15.41 28.50 7.54
CA PRO A 145 15.67 29.02 8.87
C PRO A 145 16.54 28.05 9.71
N PRO A 146 17.40 28.54 10.62
CA PRO A 146 18.20 27.68 11.49
C PRO A 146 17.30 26.79 12.36
N LEU A 147 17.63 25.49 12.44
CA LEU A 147 16.93 24.50 13.25
C LEU A 147 16.77 24.95 14.72
N LEU A 148 15.53 24.95 15.23
CA LEU A 148 15.24 25.00 16.66
C LEU A 148 15.82 23.74 17.32
N ARG A 149 16.75 23.94 18.25
CA ARG A 149 17.50 22.89 18.95
C ARG A 149 16.90 22.71 20.36
N GLY A 150 16.45 21.49 20.68
CA GLY A 150 15.95 21.07 22.00
C GLY A 150 14.50 20.58 21.87
N VAL A 151 14.09 19.41 22.36
CA VAL A 151 14.34 18.81 23.68
C VAL A 151 14.46 17.28 23.57
N ARG A 152 15.45 16.70 24.24
CA ARG A 152 15.53 15.25 24.51
C ARG A 152 14.54 14.92 25.64
N GLY A 153 13.57 14.05 25.37
CA GLY A 153 12.73 13.43 26.39
C GLY A 153 13.10 11.95 26.52
N ASP A 154 14.04 11.65 27.40
CA ASP A 154 14.15 10.32 28.03
C ASP A 154 13.03 10.20 29.05
N GLN A 155 12.24 9.11 28.99
CA GLN A 155 11.85 8.30 30.15
C GLN A 155 10.97 7.12 29.75
N THR A 156 11.56 5.95 29.82
CA THR A 156 10.91 4.64 29.92
C THR A 156 10.46 4.41 31.36
N SER A 157 9.22 3.95 31.57
CA SER A 157 8.76 3.47 32.88
C SER A 157 8.29 2.02 32.75
N GLN A 158 9.04 1.14 33.42
CA GLN A 158 8.77 -0.29 33.55
C GLN A 158 7.65 -0.53 34.57
N ILE A 159 6.71 -1.42 34.22
CA ILE A 159 5.69 -1.96 35.12
C ILE A 159 6.29 -3.22 35.79
N GLY A 160 6.40 -3.20 37.11
CA GLY A 160 6.84 -4.34 37.92
C GLY A 160 5.68 -4.96 38.69
N MET A 161 5.44 -6.25 38.46
CA MET A 161 4.53 -7.11 39.22
C MET A 161 5.13 -7.49 40.58
N ARG A 162 4.29 -7.67 41.60
CA ARG A 162 4.57 -8.46 42.81
C ARG A 162 3.29 -9.14 43.34
N GLU A 163 3.24 -10.45 43.16
CA GLU A 163 2.72 -11.45 44.12
C GLU A 163 3.78 -11.60 45.26
N ASP A 164 3.59 -12.13 46.46
CA ASP A 164 2.61 -13.07 47.05
C ASP A 164 2.83 -13.14 48.60
N GLU A 165 1.99 -13.92 49.30
CA GLU A 165 2.23 -14.66 50.58
C GLU A 165 2.25 -13.90 51.95
N THR A 166 1.72 -14.38 53.11
CA THR A 166 1.21 -15.71 53.57
C THR A 166 0.32 -15.61 54.85
N LEU A 167 -0.39 -16.73 55.10
CA LEU A 167 -1.42 -17.13 56.10
C LEU A 167 -1.01 -17.14 57.60
N PRO A 168 -1.98 -17.25 58.57
CA PRO A 168 -2.49 -18.57 59.06
C PRO A 168 -4.04 -18.64 59.22
N THR A 169 -4.76 -19.70 58.77
CA THR A 169 -5.25 -20.91 59.52
C THR A 169 -5.79 -20.61 60.95
N GLU A 170 -6.98 -21.02 61.43
CA GLU A 170 -7.91 -22.12 61.17
C GLU A 170 -9.32 -21.88 61.80
N VAL A 171 -10.37 -22.39 61.12
CA VAL A 171 -11.68 -22.98 61.52
C VAL A 171 -12.50 -22.42 62.73
N LYS A 172 -13.75 -21.96 62.48
CA LYS A 172 -15.01 -22.67 62.83
C LYS A 172 -16.29 -21.87 62.50
N THR A 173 -17.27 -22.64 62.06
CA THR A 173 -18.68 -22.36 61.73
C THR A 173 -19.44 -21.57 62.81
N GLU A 174 -20.26 -20.59 62.39
CA GLU A 174 -21.58 -20.33 62.98
C GLU A 174 -22.42 -19.36 62.12
N ILE A 175 -23.74 -19.58 62.17
CA ILE A 175 -24.80 -18.98 61.36
C ILE A 175 -25.29 -17.67 62.02
N THR A 176 -25.30 -16.55 61.28
CA THR A 176 -26.01 -15.23 61.42
C THR A 176 -26.33 -14.65 62.82
N PRO A 177 -26.23 -13.32 63.06
CA PRO A 177 -27.17 -12.37 62.43
C PRO A 177 -26.72 -10.89 62.21
N GLU A 178 -27.55 -10.17 61.47
CA GLU A 178 -27.79 -8.71 61.49
C GLU A 178 -26.71 -7.75 60.92
N ILE A 179 -26.96 -7.27 59.70
CA ILE A 179 -26.40 -6.01 59.20
C ILE A 179 -26.96 -4.89 60.08
N THR A 180 -26.09 -4.21 60.82
CA THR A 180 -26.52 -3.09 61.67
C THR A 180 -27.10 -1.95 60.82
N VAL A 181 -28.12 -1.26 61.34
CA VAL A 181 -28.76 -0.11 60.66
C VAL A 181 -27.73 0.93 60.19
N ALA A 182 -26.63 1.09 60.94
CA ALA A 182 -25.52 1.98 60.58
C ALA A 182 -24.72 1.52 59.33
N GLN A 183 -24.57 0.21 59.12
CA GLN A 183 -23.93 -0.33 57.91
C GLN A 183 -24.84 -0.23 56.68
N LEU A 184 -26.15 -0.42 56.85
CA LEU A 184 -27.15 -0.21 55.79
C LEU A 184 -27.22 1.27 55.37
N GLN A 185 -27.23 2.19 56.32
CA GLN A 185 -27.24 3.64 56.04
C GLN A 185 -25.98 4.08 55.30
N LYS A 186 -24.81 3.56 55.68
CA LYS A 186 -23.54 3.86 55.00
C LYS A 186 -23.54 3.33 53.56
N LEU A 187 -24.03 2.11 53.36
CA LEU A 187 -24.14 1.50 52.03
C LEU A 187 -25.15 2.23 51.13
N GLU A 188 -26.30 2.67 51.67
CA GLU A 188 -27.26 3.52 50.96
C GLU A 188 -26.65 4.86 50.54
N GLN A 189 -25.84 5.47 51.41
CA GLN A 189 -25.14 6.72 51.11
C GLN A 189 -24.10 6.55 50.00
N GLU A 190 -23.30 5.47 50.06
CA GLU A 190 -22.31 5.14 49.03
C GLU A 190 -22.97 4.82 47.67
N LEU A 191 -24.09 4.08 47.68
CA LEU A 191 -24.82 3.72 46.47
C LEU A 191 -25.51 4.93 45.83
N SER A 192 -26.05 5.84 46.65
CA SER A 192 -26.59 7.13 46.21
C SER A 192 -25.52 8.03 45.58
N GLN A 193 -24.33 8.12 46.19
CA GLN A 193 -23.20 8.87 45.63
C GLN A 193 -22.69 8.28 44.32
N ALA A 194 -22.61 6.95 44.22
CA ALA A 194 -22.20 6.26 43.00
C ALA A 194 -23.21 6.49 41.85
N GLN A 195 -24.51 6.45 42.15
CA GLN A 195 -25.57 6.75 41.17
C GLN A 195 -25.51 8.20 40.66
N GLU A 196 -25.25 9.17 41.54
CA GLU A 196 -25.12 10.58 41.14
C GLU A 196 -23.85 10.81 40.30
N MET A 197 -22.72 10.20 40.66
CA MET A 197 -21.49 10.26 39.86
C MET A 197 -21.67 9.63 38.47
N ALA A 198 -22.37 8.51 38.36
CA ALA A 198 -22.70 7.89 37.08
C ALA A 198 -23.60 8.80 36.22
N ARG A 199 -24.57 9.48 36.83
CA ARG A 199 -25.43 10.45 36.15
C ARG A 199 -24.67 11.67 35.63
N ILE A 200 -23.71 12.19 36.42
CA ILE A 200 -22.83 13.29 36.02
C ILE A 200 -21.91 12.84 34.87
N ALA A 201 -21.35 11.63 34.94
CA ALA A 201 -20.52 11.06 33.89
C ALA A 201 -21.31 10.86 32.59
N GLU A 202 -22.54 10.33 32.65
CA GLU A 202 -23.41 10.15 31.49
C GLU A 202 -23.83 11.50 30.89
N LYS A 203 -24.13 12.50 31.72
CA LYS A 203 -24.46 13.85 31.26
C LYS A 203 -23.25 14.52 30.58
N ARG A 204 -22.05 14.38 31.15
CA ARG A 204 -20.80 14.82 30.51
C ARG A 204 -20.55 14.08 29.21
N GLN A 205 -20.72 12.76 29.16
CA GLN A 205 -20.55 11.98 27.94
C GLN A 205 -21.55 12.38 26.86
N LYS A 206 -22.83 12.58 27.20
CA LYS A 206 -23.86 13.06 26.27
C LYS A 206 -23.58 14.48 25.80
N GLN A 207 -23.09 15.36 26.68
CA GLN A 207 -22.72 16.72 26.33
C GLN A 207 -21.50 16.74 25.40
N THR A 208 -20.45 15.98 25.71
CA THR A 208 -19.29 15.78 24.83
C THR A 208 -19.70 15.17 23.49
N GLN A 209 -20.65 14.24 23.47
CA GLN A 209 -21.17 13.66 22.22
C GLN A 209 -21.98 14.67 21.41
N ALA A 210 -22.79 15.52 22.06
CA ALA A 210 -23.55 16.57 21.40
C ALA A 210 -22.63 17.64 20.82
N GLU A 211 -21.62 18.08 21.58
CA GLU A 211 -20.57 19.00 21.13
C GLU A 211 -19.78 18.39 19.95
N TYR A 212 -19.41 17.11 20.02
CA TYR A 212 -18.76 16.38 18.93
C TYR A 212 -19.62 16.33 17.66
N ASN A 213 -20.91 16.04 17.79
CA ASN A 213 -21.84 15.99 16.66
C ASN A 213 -22.05 17.38 16.04
N GLN A 214 -22.08 18.44 16.86
CA GLN A 214 -22.17 19.82 16.40
C GLN A 214 -20.92 20.21 15.61
N LEU A 215 -19.73 19.87 16.12
CA LEU A 215 -18.46 20.14 15.45
C LEU A 215 -18.38 19.42 14.09
N LYS A 216 -18.77 18.14 14.02
CA LYS A 216 -18.85 17.40 12.74
C LYS A 216 -19.80 18.05 11.74
N ALA A 217 -20.97 18.51 12.20
CA ALA A 217 -21.93 19.21 11.34
C ALA A 217 -21.44 20.58 10.89
N GLU A 218 -20.59 21.25 11.67
CA GLU A 218 -19.92 22.47 11.25
C GLU A 218 -18.85 22.21 10.18
N ILE A 219 -18.02 21.19 10.37
CA ILE A 219 -17.01 20.79 9.39
C ILE A 219 -17.65 20.40 8.05
N ASP A 220 -18.75 19.63 8.06
CA ASP A 220 -19.48 19.28 6.83
C ASP A 220 -20.02 20.53 6.12
N ARG A 221 -20.57 21.50 6.86
CA ARG A 221 -21.02 22.78 6.29
C ARG A 221 -19.87 23.59 5.66
N ILE A 222 -18.72 23.66 6.34
CA ILE A 222 -17.51 24.32 5.81
C ILE A 222 -17.06 23.64 4.53
N LYS A 223 -16.97 22.30 4.54
CA LYS A 223 -16.58 21.51 3.38
C LYS A 223 -17.50 21.72 2.20
N GLN A 224 -18.82 21.70 2.41
CA GLN A 224 -19.81 21.96 1.35
C GLN A 224 -19.66 23.36 0.76
N ALA A 225 -19.52 24.38 1.61
CA ALA A 225 -19.30 25.76 1.17
C ALA A 225 -17.99 25.93 0.40
N ASN A 226 -16.92 25.27 0.84
CA ASN A 226 -15.61 25.31 0.21
C ASN A 226 -15.58 24.55 -1.13
N SER A 227 -16.34 23.46 -1.24
CA SER A 227 -16.46 22.63 -2.45
C SER A 227 -17.24 23.30 -3.58
N ALA A 228 -18.10 24.27 -3.25
CA ALA A 228 -18.86 25.03 -4.25
C ALA A 228 -17.97 25.92 -5.14
N ILE A 229 -16.75 26.25 -4.70
CA ILE A 229 -15.77 27.01 -5.47
C ILE A 229 -14.78 26.05 -6.10
N LYS A 230 -14.66 26.09 -7.44
CA LYS A 230 -13.76 25.25 -8.21
C LYS A 230 -12.30 25.41 -7.77
N ASP A 231 -11.63 24.29 -7.55
CA ASP A 231 -10.19 24.22 -7.32
C ASP A 231 -9.41 24.32 -8.64
N ASN A 232 -8.51 25.29 -8.74
CA ASN A 232 -7.63 25.53 -9.89
C ASN A 232 -6.13 25.41 -9.51
N HIS A 233 -5.83 24.78 -8.37
CA HIS A 233 -4.48 24.51 -7.90
C HIS A 233 -3.75 23.57 -8.87
N ASP A 234 -2.46 23.82 -9.10
CA ASP A 234 -1.63 22.98 -9.97
C ASP A 234 -0.91 21.94 -9.11
N TYR A 235 -1.19 20.68 -9.38
CA TYR A 235 -0.73 19.53 -8.60
C TYR A 235 0.45 18.80 -9.28
N ASN A 236 1.24 19.48 -10.13
CA ASN A 236 2.50 19.00 -10.74
C ASN A 236 2.53 17.50 -11.13
N GLU A 237 1.77 17.15 -12.18
CA GLU A 237 1.41 15.76 -12.52
C GLU A 237 2.53 14.94 -13.20
N ALA A 238 3.40 15.59 -13.98
CA ALA A 238 4.35 14.91 -14.87
C ALA A 238 5.54 14.29 -14.11
N ASP A 239 6.06 15.01 -13.11
CA ASP A 239 7.17 14.57 -12.27
C ASP A 239 6.75 13.40 -11.36
N THR A 240 5.50 13.41 -10.93
CA THR A 240 4.91 12.37 -10.07
C THR A 240 4.96 10.98 -10.71
N ARG A 241 4.58 10.87 -11.98
CA ARG A 241 4.62 9.61 -12.73
C ARG A 241 6.03 9.04 -12.80
N LYS A 242 6.99 9.87 -13.22
CA LYS A 242 8.38 9.46 -13.42
C LYS A 242 8.96 8.96 -12.10
N TYR A 243 8.73 9.71 -11.03
CA TYR A 243 9.20 9.36 -9.71
C TYR A 243 8.63 8.02 -9.20
N LEU A 244 7.34 7.76 -9.39
CA LEU A 244 6.71 6.49 -8.97
C LEU A 244 7.31 5.28 -9.67
N ILE A 245 7.42 5.36 -10.99
CA ILE A 245 7.94 4.27 -11.82
C ILE A 245 9.41 4.05 -11.48
N ASP A 246 10.20 5.12 -11.37
CA ASP A 246 11.61 5.06 -11.00
C ASP A 246 11.83 4.41 -9.63
N VAL A 247 11.00 4.75 -8.62
CA VAL A 247 11.07 4.14 -7.29
C VAL A 247 10.71 2.65 -7.35
N LEU A 248 9.64 2.28 -8.07
CA LEU A 248 9.25 0.88 -8.26
C LEU A 248 10.35 0.06 -8.95
N LEU A 249 11.01 0.64 -9.95
CA LEU A 249 12.11 -0.02 -10.67
C LEU A 249 13.35 -0.20 -9.78
N LYS A 250 13.74 0.84 -9.04
CA LYS A 250 14.86 0.78 -8.07
C LYS A 250 14.62 -0.26 -6.96
N GLU A 251 13.39 -0.37 -6.46
CA GLU A 251 13.02 -1.38 -5.46
C GLU A 251 13.21 -2.81 -5.98
N MET A 252 13.00 -3.02 -7.28
CA MET A 252 13.22 -4.31 -7.94
C MET A 252 14.68 -4.55 -8.34
N GLY A 253 15.58 -3.61 -8.03
CA GLY A 253 17.00 -3.70 -8.29
C GLY A 253 17.42 -3.27 -9.70
N TRP A 254 16.55 -2.56 -10.43
CA TRP A 254 16.92 -1.98 -11.73
C TRP A 254 17.75 -0.71 -11.55
N ASP A 255 18.85 -0.64 -12.28
CA ASP A 255 19.67 0.56 -12.37
C ASP A 255 19.16 1.44 -13.50
N ILE A 256 18.36 2.44 -13.14
CA ILE A 256 17.74 3.36 -14.09
C ILE A 256 18.71 4.42 -14.63
N THR A 257 19.96 4.44 -14.18
CA THR A 257 20.98 5.41 -14.60
C THR A 257 21.80 4.92 -15.80
N GLN A 258 21.61 3.67 -16.21
CA GLN A 258 22.31 3.11 -17.35
C GLN A 258 21.91 3.80 -18.66
N PRO A 259 22.87 3.92 -19.61
CA PRO A 259 22.54 4.35 -20.96
C PRO A 259 21.42 3.49 -21.55
N ASP A 260 20.58 4.06 -22.41
CA ASP A 260 19.53 3.34 -23.14
C ASP A 260 18.44 2.69 -22.26
N PHE A 261 18.40 3.02 -20.96
CA PHE A 261 17.35 2.56 -20.06
C PHE A 261 16.05 3.36 -20.22
N THR A 262 16.16 4.68 -20.39
CA THR A 262 15.02 5.60 -20.57
C THR A 262 15.03 6.27 -21.93
N GLU A 263 13.85 6.59 -22.45
CA GLU A 263 13.67 7.31 -23.72
C GLU A 263 14.42 6.65 -24.90
N TYR A 264 14.41 5.31 -24.90
CA TYR A 264 15.15 4.53 -25.89
C TYR A 264 14.54 4.71 -27.28
N GLU A 265 15.32 5.24 -28.22
CA GLU A 265 14.90 5.39 -29.60
C GLU A 265 14.81 4.03 -30.29
N ILE A 266 13.64 3.74 -30.85
CA ILE A 266 13.39 2.55 -31.66
C ILE A 266 12.87 2.95 -33.04
N THR A 267 13.27 2.20 -34.07
CA THR A 267 12.81 2.38 -35.44
C THR A 267 11.88 1.25 -35.85
N GLY A 268 11.08 1.48 -36.90
CA GLY A 268 10.14 0.49 -37.43
C GLY A 268 8.72 0.59 -36.87
N MET A 269 8.38 1.72 -36.24
CA MET A 269 7.01 2.03 -35.84
C MET A 269 6.11 2.17 -37.08
N PRO A 270 4.83 1.73 -37.04
CA PRO A 270 3.92 1.91 -38.16
C PRO A 270 3.76 3.40 -38.52
N GLN A 271 3.98 3.75 -39.78
CA GLN A 271 3.89 5.14 -40.26
C GLN A 271 2.50 5.75 -40.09
N SER A 272 1.45 4.92 -40.06
CA SER A 272 0.07 5.33 -39.76
C SER A 272 -0.11 5.84 -38.33
N ILE A 273 0.78 5.47 -37.41
CA ILE A 273 0.75 5.86 -35.98
C ILE A 273 1.83 6.89 -35.68
N ASN A 274 3.03 6.72 -36.24
CA ASN A 274 4.10 7.70 -36.14
C ASN A 274 4.73 7.96 -37.53
N PRO A 275 4.44 9.11 -38.16
CA PRO A 275 4.89 9.42 -39.52
C PRO A 275 6.41 9.31 -39.73
N THR A 276 7.20 9.53 -38.67
CA THR A 276 8.66 9.44 -38.73
C THR A 276 9.16 7.99 -38.80
N GLY A 277 8.32 7.01 -38.50
CA GLY A 277 8.71 5.60 -38.32
C GLY A 277 9.57 5.33 -37.08
N LYS A 278 9.83 6.37 -36.27
CA LYS A 278 10.60 6.31 -35.02
C LYS A 278 9.67 6.33 -33.82
N GLY A 279 10.09 5.77 -32.71
CA GLY A 279 9.41 5.81 -31.42
C GLY A 279 10.41 5.95 -30.29
N TYR A 280 9.94 6.42 -29.14
CA TYR A 280 10.74 6.55 -27.93
C TYR A 280 10.07 5.77 -26.82
N ILE A 281 10.75 4.74 -26.35
CA ILE A 281 10.26 3.85 -25.32
C ILE A 281 10.60 4.46 -23.96
N ASP A 282 9.62 4.64 -23.07
CA ASP A 282 9.86 5.27 -21.77
C ASP A 282 10.90 4.49 -20.97
N TYR A 283 10.77 3.15 -20.90
CA TYR A 283 11.79 2.30 -20.30
C TYR A 283 11.99 0.96 -21.05
N VAL A 284 13.25 0.53 -21.17
CA VAL A 284 13.62 -0.81 -21.60
C VAL A 284 14.44 -1.50 -20.51
N LEU A 285 13.98 -2.67 -20.07
CA LEU A 285 14.67 -3.48 -19.06
C LEU A 285 15.55 -4.51 -19.77
N TRP A 286 16.87 -4.33 -19.67
CA TRP A 286 17.87 -5.13 -20.37
C TRP A 286 18.38 -6.31 -19.54
N ASP A 287 18.69 -7.41 -20.23
CA ASP A 287 19.46 -8.51 -19.66
C ASP A 287 20.97 -8.26 -19.77
N ASP A 288 21.76 -9.02 -19.03
CA ASP A 288 23.23 -8.94 -19.05
C ASP A 288 23.83 -9.35 -20.41
N ASN A 289 23.08 -10.08 -21.23
CA ASN A 289 23.44 -10.45 -22.61
C ASN A 289 23.04 -9.38 -23.65
N GLY A 290 22.49 -8.23 -23.23
CA GLY A 290 22.05 -7.15 -24.12
C GLY A 290 20.71 -7.39 -24.81
N LEU A 291 19.96 -8.44 -24.44
CA LEU A 291 18.61 -8.69 -24.98
C LEU A 291 17.53 -7.99 -24.12
N PRO A 292 16.44 -7.52 -24.74
CA PRO A 292 15.37 -6.83 -24.00
C PRO A 292 14.51 -7.84 -23.23
N LEU A 293 14.43 -7.70 -21.91
CA LEU A 293 13.58 -8.52 -21.04
C LEU A 293 12.17 -7.95 -20.92
N ALA A 294 12.04 -6.64 -20.83
CA ALA A 294 10.74 -5.98 -20.78
C ALA A 294 10.76 -4.57 -21.37
N VAL A 295 9.57 -4.10 -21.75
CA VAL A 295 9.29 -2.73 -22.14
C VAL A 295 8.25 -2.13 -21.20
N ILE A 296 8.39 -0.86 -20.85
CA ILE A 296 7.42 -0.13 -20.03
C ILE A 296 6.99 1.12 -20.79
N GLU A 297 5.68 1.23 -21.05
CA GLU A 297 5.04 2.44 -21.55
C GLU A 297 4.37 3.19 -20.38
N ALA A 298 4.71 4.47 -20.21
CA ALA A 298 4.25 5.31 -19.13
C ALA A 298 3.23 6.36 -19.63
N LYS A 299 1.98 6.25 -19.21
CA LYS A 299 0.96 7.29 -19.43
C LYS A 299 0.88 8.27 -18.28
N ARG A 300 0.43 9.48 -18.60
CA ARG A 300 0.11 10.50 -17.59
C ARG A 300 -0.73 9.88 -16.49
N THR A 301 -0.42 10.24 -15.27
CA THR A 301 -0.98 9.70 -14.04
C THR A 301 -2.52 9.73 -13.99
N GLN A 302 -3.11 10.82 -14.50
CA GLN A 302 -4.57 11.00 -14.54
C GLN A 302 -5.25 10.21 -15.67
N LYS A 303 -4.47 9.69 -16.62
CA LYS A 303 -5.00 8.89 -17.72
C LYS A 303 -5.04 7.42 -17.32
N ASP A 304 -6.02 6.72 -17.88
CA ASP A 304 -6.08 5.27 -17.80
C ASP A 304 -4.80 4.65 -18.41
N ALA A 305 -4.16 3.77 -17.64
CA ALA A 305 -2.98 3.03 -18.08
C ALA A 305 -3.25 2.23 -19.37
N HIS A 306 -4.49 1.75 -19.58
CA HIS A 306 -4.88 1.00 -20.78
C HIS A 306 -4.67 1.76 -22.08
N LEU A 307 -4.66 3.09 -22.06
CA LEU A 307 -4.35 3.90 -23.25
C LEU A 307 -2.92 3.66 -23.77
N GLY A 308 -2.00 3.17 -22.93
CA GLY A 308 -0.65 2.79 -23.33
C GLY A 308 -0.52 1.38 -23.90
N LYS A 309 -1.55 0.53 -23.77
CA LYS A 309 -1.47 -0.89 -24.14
C LYS A 309 -1.04 -1.12 -25.59
N GLN A 310 -1.67 -0.41 -26.54
CA GLN A 310 -1.36 -0.59 -27.96
C GLN A 310 0.05 -0.12 -28.30
N GLN A 311 0.46 1.03 -27.75
CA GLN A 311 1.80 1.58 -27.98
C GLN A 311 2.89 0.67 -27.40
N ALA A 312 2.68 0.17 -26.17
CA ALA A 312 3.60 -0.77 -25.53
C ALA A 312 3.80 -2.05 -26.36
N LYS A 313 2.71 -2.57 -26.98
CA LYS A 313 2.79 -3.70 -27.91
C LYS A 313 3.62 -3.38 -29.15
N LEU A 314 3.41 -2.21 -29.76
CA LEU A 314 4.15 -1.80 -30.96
C LEU A 314 5.65 -1.68 -30.65
N TYR A 315 6.01 -1.12 -29.50
CA TYR A 315 7.39 -1.09 -29.04
C TYR A 315 7.97 -2.50 -28.84
N ALA A 316 7.21 -3.42 -28.24
CA ALA A 316 7.62 -4.82 -28.16
C ALA A 316 7.78 -5.47 -29.54
N ASP A 317 6.91 -5.15 -30.52
CA ASP A 317 7.00 -5.64 -31.90
C ASP A 317 8.31 -5.12 -32.58
N CYS A 318 8.67 -3.86 -32.35
CA CYS A 318 9.92 -3.30 -32.86
C CYS A 318 11.16 -3.90 -32.20
N LEU A 319 11.15 -4.06 -30.86
CA LEU A 319 12.24 -4.70 -30.13
C LEU A 319 12.43 -6.17 -30.53
N GLU A 320 11.35 -6.93 -30.70
CA GLU A 320 11.41 -8.33 -31.17
C GLU A 320 12.02 -8.43 -32.57
N LYS A 321 11.68 -7.50 -33.48
CA LYS A 321 12.30 -7.47 -34.82
C LYS A 321 13.79 -7.16 -34.77
N LYS A 322 14.23 -6.27 -33.87
CA LYS A 322 15.62 -5.82 -33.76
C LYS A 322 16.52 -6.82 -33.02
N PHE A 323 16.02 -7.41 -31.94
CA PHE A 323 16.81 -8.24 -31.02
C PHE A 323 16.43 -9.72 -31.05
N HIS A 324 15.44 -10.11 -31.85
CA HIS A 324 14.93 -11.49 -31.95
C HIS A 324 14.43 -12.09 -30.63
N GLN A 325 14.14 -11.24 -29.64
CA GLN A 325 13.54 -11.63 -28.37
C GLN A 325 12.30 -10.77 -28.10
N ARG A 326 11.17 -11.43 -27.85
CA ARG A 326 9.93 -10.75 -27.44
C ARG A 326 10.07 -10.29 -25.98
N PRO A 327 10.10 -8.98 -25.65
CA PRO A 327 10.10 -8.55 -24.26
C PRO A 327 8.75 -8.80 -23.59
N ILE A 328 8.71 -8.83 -22.26
CA ILE A 328 7.48 -8.72 -21.48
C ILE A 328 6.97 -7.27 -21.54
N ILE A 329 5.67 -7.08 -21.69
CA ILE A 329 5.08 -5.75 -21.85
C ILE A 329 4.54 -5.27 -20.51
N PHE A 330 4.93 -4.07 -20.12
CA PHE A 330 4.26 -3.30 -19.08
C PHE A 330 3.68 -2.02 -19.65
N TYR A 331 2.52 -1.63 -19.14
CA TYR A 331 2.00 -0.29 -19.32
C TYR A 331 1.48 0.23 -17.99
N SER A 332 1.84 1.46 -17.66
CA SER A 332 1.63 2.03 -16.33
C SER A 332 1.29 3.50 -16.39
N ASN A 333 0.54 3.99 -15.41
CA ASN A 333 0.39 5.41 -15.13
C ASN A 333 1.09 5.83 -13.81
N GLY A 334 1.96 4.97 -13.28
CA GLY A 334 2.61 5.13 -11.98
C GLY A 334 1.85 4.49 -10.81
N TYR A 335 0.53 4.32 -10.91
CA TYR A 335 -0.30 3.71 -9.85
C TYR A 335 -0.84 2.34 -10.21
N GLN A 336 -1.36 2.22 -11.42
CA GLN A 336 -1.80 0.97 -11.99
C GLN A 336 -0.74 0.53 -12.97
N THR A 337 -0.15 -0.62 -12.70
CA THR A 337 0.81 -1.25 -13.60
C THR A 337 0.18 -2.53 -14.10
N TYR A 338 0.09 -2.67 -15.41
CA TYR A 338 -0.36 -3.91 -16.04
C TYR A 338 0.85 -4.66 -16.58
N LEU A 339 0.89 -5.95 -16.29
CA LEU A 339 1.83 -6.91 -16.89
C LEU A 339 1.11 -7.67 -17.99
N TRP A 340 1.75 -7.75 -19.15
CA TRP A 340 1.25 -8.48 -20.31
C TRP A 340 2.37 -9.30 -20.97
N ASP A 341 2.24 -10.62 -20.90
CA ASP A 341 3.01 -11.54 -21.73
C ASP A 341 2.13 -11.98 -22.90
N ASP A 342 2.15 -11.22 -23.99
CA ASP A 342 1.21 -11.36 -25.09
C ASP A 342 1.35 -12.66 -25.91
N LYS A 343 2.41 -13.43 -25.67
CA LYS A 343 2.59 -14.79 -26.19
C LYS A 343 1.96 -15.85 -25.29
N ASN A 344 1.52 -15.51 -24.07
CA ASN A 344 1.15 -16.49 -23.05
C ASN A 344 -0.15 -16.16 -22.30
N TYR A 345 -0.28 -14.97 -21.69
CA TYR A 345 -1.43 -14.60 -20.87
C TYR A 345 -1.99 -13.21 -21.24
N PRO A 346 -3.30 -12.97 -21.07
CA PRO A 346 -3.86 -11.63 -21.21
C PRO A 346 -3.28 -10.67 -20.14
N PRO A 347 -3.37 -9.33 -20.37
CA PRO A 347 -2.89 -8.35 -19.42
C PRO A 347 -3.56 -8.49 -18.05
N ARG A 348 -2.80 -8.25 -16.98
CA ARG A 348 -3.30 -8.26 -15.60
C ARG A 348 -2.69 -7.14 -14.78
N LEU A 349 -3.43 -6.64 -13.79
CA LEU A 349 -2.92 -5.68 -12.83
C LEU A 349 -1.86 -6.34 -11.93
N VAL A 350 -0.78 -5.60 -11.65
CA VAL A 350 0.29 -5.95 -10.72
C VAL A 350 0.69 -4.72 -9.90
N GLU A 351 1.20 -4.94 -8.69
CA GLU A 351 1.61 -3.86 -7.77
C GLU A 351 2.92 -3.17 -8.17
N GLY A 352 3.72 -3.79 -9.03
CA GLY A 352 5.00 -3.25 -9.44
C GLY A 352 5.62 -4.05 -10.58
N PHE A 353 6.89 -3.76 -10.84
CA PHE A 353 7.68 -4.44 -11.86
C PHE A 353 8.29 -5.72 -11.31
N LEU A 354 8.80 -6.57 -12.21
CA LEU A 354 9.46 -7.81 -11.83
C LEU A 354 10.97 -7.61 -11.74
N LYS A 355 11.63 -8.45 -10.95
CA LYS A 355 13.10 -8.52 -10.91
C LYS A 355 13.65 -9.12 -12.21
N LYS A 356 14.92 -8.88 -12.51
CA LYS A 356 15.62 -9.42 -13.68
C LYS A 356 15.45 -10.95 -13.81
N ASP A 357 15.70 -11.69 -12.73
CA ASP A 357 15.62 -13.17 -12.71
C ASP A 357 14.19 -13.71 -12.91
N GLU A 358 13.18 -12.89 -12.58
CA GLU A 358 11.77 -13.23 -12.78
C GLU A 358 11.36 -13.02 -14.25
N LEU A 359 11.82 -11.93 -14.88
CA LEU A 359 11.60 -11.70 -16.32
C LEU A 359 12.33 -12.73 -17.19
N GLN A 360 13.60 -13.00 -16.89
CA GLN A 360 14.38 -14.06 -17.57
C GLN A 360 13.62 -15.39 -17.51
N ARG A 361 13.09 -15.75 -16.34
CA ARG A 361 12.33 -16.99 -16.14
C ARG A 361 11.02 -17.02 -16.93
N MET A 362 10.31 -15.88 -17.01
CA MET A 362 9.10 -15.80 -17.82
C MET A 362 9.41 -16.03 -19.30
N ILE A 363 10.46 -15.42 -19.83
CA ILE A 363 10.90 -15.61 -21.22
C ILE A 363 11.36 -17.04 -21.46
N TYR A 364 12.21 -17.59 -20.59
CA TYR A 364 12.69 -18.97 -20.65
C TYR A 364 11.54 -19.99 -20.74
N ARG A 365 10.49 -19.78 -19.95
CA ARG A 365 9.31 -20.67 -19.91
C ARG A 365 8.50 -20.73 -21.20
N ARG A 366 8.62 -19.74 -22.09
CA ARG A 366 7.90 -19.78 -23.38
C ARG A 366 8.32 -20.96 -24.25
N SER A 367 9.56 -21.44 -24.11
CA SER A 367 10.10 -22.60 -24.86
C SER A 367 10.47 -23.81 -24.00
N HIS A 368 10.49 -23.66 -22.67
CA HIS A 368 10.93 -24.73 -21.75
C HIS A 368 9.85 -25.23 -20.78
N SER A 369 8.60 -24.77 -20.92
CA SER A 369 7.47 -25.38 -20.20
C SER A 369 7.00 -26.63 -20.94
N LYS A 370 6.70 -27.70 -20.21
CA LYS A 370 6.10 -28.91 -20.80
C LYS A 370 4.59 -28.75 -20.87
N PRO A 371 3.91 -29.27 -21.90
CA PRO A 371 2.46 -29.45 -21.87
C PRO A 371 2.07 -30.25 -20.62
N LEU A 372 1.02 -29.82 -19.93
CA LEU A 372 0.58 -30.48 -18.69
C LEU A 372 -0.12 -31.81 -18.99
N GLU A 373 -0.72 -31.96 -20.17
CA GLU A 373 -1.35 -33.21 -20.62
C GLU A 373 -0.40 -34.42 -20.59
N ILE A 374 0.89 -34.21 -20.83
CA ILE A 374 1.90 -35.29 -20.88
C ILE A 374 2.55 -35.58 -19.51
N VAL A 375 2.30 -34.74 -18.50
CA VAL A 375 2.92 -34.87 -17.18
C VAL A 375 1.95 -35.59 -16.24
N LEU A 376 2.11 -36.90 -16.15
CA LEU A 376 1.21 -37.74 -15.35
C LEU A 376 1.32 -37.43 -13.83
N PRO A 377 0.20 -37.46 -13.08
CA PRO A 377 0.22 -37.40 -11.62
C PRO A 377 0.98 -38.57 -11.02
N ASN A 378 1.78 -38.30 -9.98
CA ASN A 378 2.35 -39.37 -9.17
C ASN A 378 1.22 -40.05 -8.37
N GLN A 379 0.93 -41.31 -8.70
CA GLN A 379 -0.14 -42.08 -8.07
C GLN A 379 0.10 -42.38 -6.59
N GLU A 380 1.36 -42.36 -6.14
CA GLU A 380 1.71 -42.49 -4.71
C GLU A 380 1.26 -41.27 -3.89
N ILE A 381 1.20 -40.10 -4.54
CA ILE A 381 0.72 -38.85 -3.94
C ILE A 381 -0.82 -38.79 -4.05
N ALA A 382 -1.35 -38.94 -5.26
CA ALA A 382 -2.79 -38.91 -5.52
C ALA A 382 -3.21 -39.90 -6.63
N GLY A 383 -3.57 -41.13 -6.24
CA GLY A 383 -3.89 -42.22 -7.16
C GLY A 383 -5.38 -42.53 -7.36
N ARG A 384 -6.28 -41.88 -6.61
CA ARG A 384 -7.73 -42.15 -6.77
C ARG A 384 -8.25 -41.50 -8.06
N SER A 385 -9.15 -42.17 -8.76
CA SER A 385 -9.68 -41.73 -10.08
C SER A 385 -10.20 -40.28 -10.05
N TYR A 386 -10.96 -39.92 -9.02
CA TYR A 386 -11.49 -38.55 -8.88
C TYR A 386 -10.41 -37.50 -8.55
N GLN A 387 -9.28 -37.90 -7.94
CA GLN A 387 -8.15 -36.98 -7.70
C GLN A 387 -7.40 -36.74 -9.01
N ILE A 388 -7.18 -37.79 -9.80
CA ILE A 388 -6.56 -37.71 -11.12
C ILE A 388 -7.42 -36.83 -12.04
N GLU A 389 -8.73 -37.06 -12.07
CA GLU A 389 -9.66 -36.24 -12.86
C GLU A 389 -9.65 -34.78 -12.39
N ALA A 390 -9.71 -34.53 -11.08
CA ALA A 390 -9.63 -33.17 -10.54
C ALA A 390 -8.35 -32.44 -10.95
N ILE A 391 -7.19 -33.12 -10.85
CA ILE A 391 -5.90 -32.57 -11.27
C ILE A 391 -5.94 -32.25 -12.76
N LYS A 392 -6.41 -33.18 -13.60
CA LYS A 392 -6.50 -33.01 -15.04
C LYS A 392 -7.34 -31.80 -15.44
N ARG A 393 -8.52 -31.61 -14.83
CA ARG A 393 -9.37 -30.43 -15.11
C ARG A 393 -8.70 -29.12 -14.72
N VAL A 394 -7.96 -29.11 -13.60
CA VAL A 394 -7.22 -27.91 -13.20
C VAL A 394 -6.07 -27.63 -14.17
N THR A 395 -5.32 -28.65 -14.62
CA THR A 395 -4.23 -28.45 -15.58
C THR A 395 -4.74 -27.97 -16.94
N GLU A 396 -5.84 -28.55 -17.45
CA GLU A 396 -6.50 -28.09 -18.69
C GLU A 396 -6.92 -26.62 -18.58
N THR A 397 -7.51 -26.23 -17.45
CA THR A 397 -7.91 -24.84 -17.18
C THR A 397 -6.71 -23.88 -17.24
N LEU A 398 -5.56 -24.27 -16.67
CA LEU A 398 -4.33 -23.49 -16.70
C LEU A 398 -3.73 -23.41 -18.11
N GLU A 399 -3.83 -24.47 -18.91
CA GLU A 399 -3.40 -24.48 -20.31
C GLU A 399 -4.21 -23.54 -21.20
N HIS A 400 -5.51 -23.42 -20.92
CA HIS A 400 -6.39 -22.40 -21.49
C HIS A 400 -6.14 -20.97 -20.95
N LYS A 401 -5.02 -20.75 -20.27
CA LYS A 401 -4.55 -19.45 -19.77
C LYS A 401 -5.46 -18.81 -18.73
N ALA A 402 -6.35 -19.58 -18.11
CA ALA A 402 -7.01 -19.16 -16.90
C ALA A 402 -6.00 -19.14 -15.73
N ARG A 403 -6.21 -18.21 -14.79
CA ARG A 403 -5.30 -17.99 -13.65
C ARG A 403 -5.84 -18.49 -12.32
N LYS A 404 -7.10 -18.92 -12.30
CA LYS A 404 -7.84 -19.33 -11.11
C LYS A 404 -8.63 -20.57 -11.46
N ALA A 405 -8.70 -21.51 -10.53
CA ALA A 405 -9.56 -22.68 -10.59
C ALA A 405 -10.17 -22.88 -9.19
N LEU A 406 -11.41 -23.37 -9.14
CA LEU A 406 -12.09 -23.75 -7.91
C LEU A 406 -12.37 -25.25 -7.95
N LEU A 407 -11.93 -25.97 -6.93
CA LEU A 407 -12.14 -27.40 -6.80
C LEU A 407 -12.96 -27.68 -5.54
N VAL A 408 -14.14 -28.28 -5.71
CA VAL A 408 -15.03 -28.64 -4.60
C VAL A 408 -14.88 -30.13 -4.32
N MET A 409 -14.45 -30.45 -3.09
CA MET A 409 -14.19 -31.82 -2.65
C MET A 409 -14.68 -32.02 -1.22
N ALA A 410 -15.40 -33.12 -0.98
CA ALA A 410 -15.89 -33.47 0.35
C ALA A 410 -14.73 -33.69 1.36
N THR A 411 -15.00 -33.51 2.64
CA THR A 411 -14.03 -33.78 3.72
C THR A 411 -13.63 -35.27 3.73
N GLY A 412 -12.36 -35.55 4.01
CA GLY A 412 -11.81 -36.92 3.97
C GLY A 412 -11.43 -37.44 2.57
N THR A 413 -11.79 -36.75 1.48
CA THR A 413 -11.51 -37.24 0.11
C THR A 413 -10.07 -37.02 -0.37
N GLY A 414 -9.22 -36.37 0.43
CA GLY A 414 -7.79 -36.18 0.12
C GLY A 414 -7.45 -34.87 -0.61
N LYS A 415 -8.12 -33.75 -0.26
CA LYS A 415 -7.85 -32.40 -0.81
C LYS A 415 -6.37 -32.03 -0.83
N THR A 416 -5.68 -32.29 0.27
CA THR A 416 -4.25 -31.99 0.45
C THR A 416 -3.38 -32.76 -0.51
N ARG A 417 -3.61 -34.07 -0.62
CA ARG A 417 -2.89 -34.95 -1.56
C ARG A 417 -3.09 -34.50 -3.00
N THR A 418 -4.31 -34.13 -3.36
CA THR A 418 -4.63 -33.57 -4.68
C THR A 418 -3.89 -32.26 -4.96
N ALA A 419 -3.83 -31.35 -3.98
CA ALA A 419 -3.08 -30.09 -4.11
C ALA A 419 -1.57 -30.32 -4.25
N ILE A 420 -0.99 -31.23 -3.48
CA ILE A 420 0.44 -31.59 -3.56
C ILE A 420 0.77 -32.20 -4.92
N ALA A 421 -0.03 -33.14 -5.40
CA ALA A 421 0.18 -33.75 -6.72
C ALA A 421 0.06 -32.71 -7.86
N LEU A 422 -0.84 -31.74 -7.75
CA LEU A 422 -0.92 -30.63 -8.69
C LEU A 422 0.34 -29.76 -8.67
N ILE A 423 0.86 -29.42 -7.48
CA ILE A 423 2.11 -28.66 -7.32
C ILE A 423 3.29 -29.41 -7.94
N ASP A 424 3.38 -30.71 -7.68
CA ASP A 424 4.41 -31.59 -8.26
C ASP A 424 4.39 -31.54 -9.80
N ILE A 425 3.22 -31.76 -10.41
CA ILE A 425 3.05 -31.70 -11.88
C ILE A 425 3.48 -30.34 -12.42
N LEU A 426 2.97 -29.25 -11.86
CA LEU A 426 3.28 -27.90 -12.32
C LEU A 426 4.77 -27.56 -12.17
N THR A 427 5.43 -28.12 -11.15
CA THR A 427 6.87 -27.93 -10.92
C THR A 427 7.69 -28.73 -11.92
N ARG A 428 7.42 -30.03 -12.10
CA ARG A 428 8.08 -30.90 -13.09
C ARG A 428 7.84 -30.46 -14.54
N ALA A 429 6.73 -29.76 -14.79
CA ALA A 429 6.41 -29.15 -16.07
C ALA A 429 7.04 -27.76 -16.28
N ASN A 430 7.75 -27.22 -15.28
CA ASN A 430 8.35 -25.87 -15.29
C ASN A 430 7.34 -24.71 -15.41
N TRP A 431 6.09 -24.91 -14.96
CA TRP A 431 5.05 -23.86 -14.93
C TRP A 431 5.17 -22.95 -13.71
N ILE A 432 5.60 -23.49 -12.56
CA ILE A 432 5.69 -22.77 -11.29
C ILE A 432 7.09 -22.88 -10.67
N LYS A 433 7.41 -21.96 -9.75
CA LYS A 433 8.68 -21.95 -9.00
C LYS A 433 8.47 -21.71 -7.51
N ARG A 434 7.56 -20.80 -7.17
CA ARG A 434 7.20 -20.49 -5.78
C ARG A 434 5.73 -20.83 -5.58
N VAL A 435 5.44 -21.44 -4.45
CA VAL A 435 4.10 -21.85 -4.05
C VAL A 435 3.84 -21.30 -2.65
N LEU A 436 2.69 -20.65 -2.49
CA LEU A 436 2.15 -20.27 -1.20
C LEU A 436 0.94 -21.17 -0.95
N PHE A 437 1.04 -22.03 0.06
CA PHE A 437 -0.05 -22.88 0.51
C PHE A 437 -0.66 -22.27 1.77
N LEU A 438 -1.94 -21.90 1.71
CA LEU A 438 -2.68 -21.29 2.82
C LEU A 438 -3.66 -22.30 3.38
N ALA A 439 -3.64 -22.50 4.71
CA ALA A 439 -4.56 -23.35 5.44
C ALA A 439 -4.91 -22.73 6.80
N ASP A 440 -6.05 -23.09 7.35
CA ASP A 440 -6.48 -22.64 8.67
C ASP A 440 -5.63 -23.29 9.78
N ARG A 441 -5.48 -22.61 10.92
CA ARG A 441 -4.61 -22.94 12.06
C ARG A 441 -4.92 -24.30 12.68
N THR A 442 -6.18 -24.74 12.63
CA THR A 442 -6.65 -26.04 13.14
C THR A 442 -6.27 -27.22 12.25
N SER A 443 -5.70 -26.97 11.07
CA SER A 443 -5.29 -28.00 10.10
C SER A 443 -3.77 -28.21 10.07
N LEU A 444 -3.09 -28.08 11.21
CA LEU A 444 -1.63 -28.13 11.36
C LEU A 444 -0.97 -29.42 10.83
N ASP A 445 -1.69 -30.55 10.82
CA ASP A 445 -1.24 -31.83 10.23
C ASP A 445 -0.92 -31.71 8.72
N LEU A 446 -1.43 -30.68 8.04
CA LEU A 446 -1.19 -30.42 6.62
C LEU A 446 0.25 -30.00 6.30
N LEU A 447 0.87 -29.24 7.21
CA LEU A 447 2.24 -28.72 7.00
C LEU A 447 3.28 -29.82 7.20
N GLN A 448 3.00 -30.75 8.11
CA GLN A 448 3.84 -31.93 8.38
C GLN A 448 3.83 -32.88 7.17
N ASN A 449 2.65 -33.15 6.60
CA ASN A 449 2.49 -33.91 5.35
C ASN A 449 3.17 -33.23 4.15
N TYR A 450 3.13 -31.90 4.04
CA TYR A 450 3.85 -31.18 2.98
C TYR A 450 5.37 -31.36 3.10
N ASN A 451 5.94 -31.29 4.30
CA ASN A 451 7.38 -31.49 4.49
C ASN A 451 7.83 -32.94 4.24
N GLU A 452 6.99 -33.92 4.57
CA GLU A 452 7.23 -35.33 4.23
C GLU A 452 7.18 -35.57 2.72
N HIS A 453 6.20 -34.98 2.02
CA HIS A 453 6.08 -35.10 0.56
C HIS A 453 7.06 -34.20 -0.21
N LYS A 454 7.55 -33.10 0.37
CA LYS A 454 8.63 -32.29 -0.22
C LYS A 454 9.90 -33.12 -0.44
N LYS A 455 10.17 -34.11 0.42
CA LYS A 455 11.26 -35.08 0.21
C LYS A 455 11.06 -35.97 -1.02
N MET A 456 9.82 -36.14 -1.50
CA MET A 456 9.50 -36.89 -2.72
C MET A 456 9.56 -36.04 -4.00
N ILE A 457 9.51 -34.71 -3.88
CA ILE A 457 9.41 -33.78 -5.02
C ILE A 457 10.81 -33.31 -5.51
N GLY A 458 11.88 -33.62 -4.75
CA GLY A 458 13.27 -33.32 -5.12
C GLY A 458 13.71 -31.91 -4.76
#